data_AF-A0A7S0B262-F1
#
_entry.id   AF-A0A7S0B262-F1
#
_cell.length_a   1.000
_cell.length_b   1.000
_cell.length_c   1.000
_cell.angle_alpha   90.00
_cell.angle_beta   90.00
_cell.angle_gamma   90.00
#
_symmetry.space_group_name_H-M   'P 1'
#
loop_
_entity.id
_entity.type
_entity.pdbx_description
1 polymer ?
#
loop_
_entity_poly.entity_id
_entity_poly.type
_entity_poly.pdbx_seq_one_letter_code
_entity_poly.pdbx_strand_id
1 'polypeptide(L)'
;DIRLWQAHHPQSSSKDANATEKGTIYLEFFFDGSPSEIQGHEEEFTKAFERMIEQQLQEQRLSDFRRRLTTRRRAKGPARREESGSGGCDTSAEGGASAAADEDWKAYLRKPVPATELSIRSMREAGCMLRFLVCQTSVSIAASENLGQIAFQEHFPIDGVAQEASRSTKPMPRWVYGMMVLAATMTLLFILAWWQIVKKVVFGRSSDIAGALP
;
A
#
# COMPACT_ATOMS: atom_id res chain seq x y z
N ASP A 1 -2.57 8.52 -0.41
CA ASP A 1 -3.12 8.03 -1.68
C ASP A 1 -2.09 8.33 -2.76
N ILE A 2 -1.88 7.45 -3.73
CA ILE A 2 -0.95 7.68 -4.85
C ILE A 2 -1.74 7.36 -6.11
N ARG A 3 -1.98 8.37 -6.95
CA ARG A 3 -2.74 8.22 -8.20
C ARG A 3 -1.79 8.35 -9.38
N LEU A 4 -1.88 7.40 -10.33
CA LEU A 4 -1.17 7.46 -11.60
C LEU A 4 -1.81 8.52 -12.50
N TRP A 5 -1.12 9.64 -12.66
CA TRP A 5 -1.60 10.81 -13.39
C TRP A 5 -1.28 10.70 -14.89
N GLN A 6 -1.99 9.84 -15.63
CA GLN A 6 -1.77 9.71 -17.08
C GLN A 6 -2.61 10.71 -17.91
N ALA A 7 -3.75 11.19 -17.40
CA ALA A 7 -4.77 11.86 -18.21
C ALA A 7 -4.55 13.36 -18.48
N HIS A 8 -3.72 14.07 -17.72
CA HIS A 8 -3.51 15.52 -17.88
C HIS A 8 -2.07 15.90 -18.27
N HIS A 9 -1.26 14.96 -18.75
CA HIS A 9 -0.03 15.36 -19.43
C HIS A 9 -0.41 15.87 -20.82
N PRO A 10 -0.24 17.19 -21.13
CA PRO A 10 -0.26 17.60 -22.52
C PRO A 10 0.76 16.70 -23.22
N GLN A 11 0.38 16.09 -24.35
CA GLN A 11 1.33 15.38 -25.20
C GLN A 11 2.43 16.37 -25.54
N SER A 12 3.53 16.32 -24.79
CA SER A 12 4.56 17.33 -24.88
C SER A 12 5.13 17.25 -26.29
N SER A 13 5.09 18.40 -26.97
CA SER A 13 5.68 18.59 -28.29
C SER A 13 7.11 18.08 -28.27
N SER A 14 7.40 17.00 -29.02
CA SER A 14 8.66 16.35 -29.46
C SER A 14 9.98 16.50 -28.69
N LYS A 15 10.21 17.57 -27.92
CA LYS A 15 11.40 17.86 -27.12
C LYS A 15 11.43 17.15 -25.76
N ASP A 16 10.28 16.83 -25.16
CA ASP A 16 10.22 16.03 -23.92
C ASP A 16 10.03 14.52 -24.14
N ALA A 17 9.96 14.05 -25.39
CA ALA A 17 9.92 12.61 -25.69
C ALA A 17 11.16 11.87 -25.16
N ASN A 18 12.28 12.57 -25.01
CA ASN A 18 13.51 12.03 -24.40
C ASN A 18 13.39 11.85 -22.87
N ALA A 19 12.42 12.49 -22.20
CA ALA A 19 12.18 12.26 -20.76
C ALA A 19 11.45 10.92 -20.53
N THR A 20 10.64 10.46 -21.49
CA THR A 20 10.05 9.13 -21.47
C THR A 20 11.11 8.04 -21.66
N GLU A 21 12.18 8.34 -22.40
CA GLU A 21 13.34 7.46 -22.56
C GLU A 21 14.17 7.27 -21.28
N LYS A 22 14.08 8.20 -20.32
CA LYS A 22 14.85 8.16 -19.05
C LYS A 22 14.18 7.38 -17.92
N GLY A 23 13.01 6.78 -18.15
CA GLY A 23 12.38 5.94 -17.14
C GLY A 23 12.01 6.70 -15.86
N THR A 24 11.44 7.89 -16.02
CA THR A 24 10.88 8.70 -14.92
C THR A 24 9.36 8.62 -14.92
N ILE A 25 8.76 8.43 -13.75
CA ILE A 25 7.31 8.40 -13.51
C ILE A 25 6.91 9.59 -12.65
N TYR A 26 5.72 10.12 -12.89
CA TYR A 26 5.12 11.19 -12.08
C TYR A 26 4.19 10.61 -11.03
N LEU A 27 4.44 10.95 -9.77
CA LEU A 27 3.65 10.53 -8.62
C LEU A 27 3.10 11.74 -7.89
N GLU A 28 1.86 11.65 -7.43
CA GLU A 28 1.25 12.64 -6.54
C GLU A 28 1.19 12.12 -5.11
N PHE A 29 1.71 12.91 -4.18
CA PHE A 29 1.65 12.65 -2.73
C PHE A 29 0.67 13.62 -2.09
N PHE A 30 -0.25 13.09 -1.27
CA PHE A 30 -1.27 13.85 -0.57
C PHE A 30 -0.91 13.95 0.91
N PHE A 31 -0.73 15.18 1.39
CA PHE A 31 -0.45 15.51 2.78
C PHE A 31 -1.65 16.24 3.39
N ASP A 32 -1.91 15.97 4.67
CA ASP A 32 -2.84 16.77 5.46
C ASP A 32 -2.20 18.14 5.74
N GLY A 33 -2.87 19.21 5.32
CA GLY A 33 -2.33 20.57 5.38
C GLY A 33 -2.73 21.43 4.18
N SER A 34 -2.43 22.73 4.28
CA SER A 34 -2.71 23.72 3.24
C SER A 34 -1.43 24.35 2.67
N PRO A 35 -1.39 24.75 1.38
CA PRO A 35 -0.23 25.45 0.83
C PRO A 35 0.13 26.74 1.58
N SER A 36 -0.86 27.39 2.19
CA SER A 36 -0.65 28.58 3.03
C SER A 36 0.24 28.33 4.24
N GLU A 37 0.30 27.10 4.78
CA GLU A 37 1.18 26.76 5.90
C GLU A 37 2.66 26.66 5.48
N ILE A 38 2.92 26.47 4.19
CA ILE A 38 4.27 26.27 3.63
C ILE A 38 4.74 27.52 2.88
N GLN A 39 3.87 28.52 2.71
CA GLN A 39 4.21 29.75 2.01
C GLN A 39 5.40 30.45 2.69
N GLY A 40 6.52 30.56 1.97
CA GLY A 40 7.79 31.10 2.50
C GLY A 40 8.79 30.05 3.00
N HIS A 41 8.36 28.78 3.16
CA HIS A 41 9.19 27.64 3.60
C HIS A 41 9.21 26.49 2.58
N GLU A 42 8.88 26.76 1.31
CA GLU A 42 8.75 25.76 0.24
C GLU A 42 10.04 24.96 0.00
N GLU A 43 11.21 25.60 0.07
CA GLU A 43 12.50 24.92 -0.08
C GLU A 43 12.81 23.99 1.09
N GLU A 44 12.49 24.41 2.31
CA GLU A 44 12.70 23.60 3.52
C GLU A 44 11.81 22.36 3.50
N PHE A 45 10.54 22.56 3.12
CA PHE A 45 9.61 21.47 2.90
C PHE A 45 10.10 20.53 1.80
N THR A 46 10.56 21.06 0.67
CA THR A 46 11.10 20.27 -0.44
C THR A 46 12.25 19.39 0.03
N LYS A 47 13.26 19.97 0.68
CA LYS A 47 14.41 19.22 1.22
C LYS A 47 14.00 18.18 2.26
N ALA A 48 13.05 18.51 3.13
CA ALA A 48 12.55 17.59 4.15
C ALA A 48 11.79 16.42 3.52
N PHE A 49 10.96 16.69 2.52
CA PHE A 49 10.22 15.68 1.77
C PHE A 49 11.18 14.76 0.99
N GLU A 50 12.15 15.32 0.27
CA GLU A 50 13.16 14.55 -0.46
C GLU A 50 13.91 13.61 0.49
N ARG A 51 14.39 14.15 1.62
CA ARG A 51 15.09 13.38 2.66
C ARG A 51 14.21 12.27 3.24
N MET A 52 12.94 12.55 3.49
CA MET A 52 11.99 11.56 4.00
C MET A 52 11.83 10.39 3.03
N ILE A 53 11.62 10.68 1.74
CA ILE A 53 11.46 9.63 0.72
C ILE A 53 12.75 8.82 0.56
N GLU A 54 13.91 9.49 0.53
CA GLU A 54 15.20 8.81 0.48
C GLU A 54 15.43 7.90 1.69
N GLN A 55 15.10 8.38 2.89
CA GLN A 55 15.21 7.59 4.11
C GLN A 55 14.32 6.34 4.03
N GLN A 56 13.06 6.47 3.60
CA GLN A 56 12.16 5.32 3.45
C GLN A 56 12.69 4.30 2.43
N LEU A 57 13.23 4.77 1.31
CA LEU A 57 13.85 3.91 0.30
C LEU A 57 15.11 3.21 0.83
N GLN A 58 15.91 3.87 1.66
CA GLN A 58 17.07 3.26 2.31
C GLN A 58 16.66 2.23 3.36
N GLU A 59 15.65 2.54 4.19
CA GLU A 59 15.10 1.64 5.20
C GLU A 59 14.58 0.35 4.56
N GLN A 60 13.84 0.46 3.45
CA GLN A 60 13.34 -0.70 2.70
C GLN A 60 14.47 -1.60 2.20
N ARG A 61 15.55 -1.01 1.66
CA ARG A 61 16.72 -1.80 1.23
C ARG A 61 17.40 -2.49 2.39
N LEU A 62 17.50 -1.83 3.55
CA LEU A 62 18.05 -2.43 4.76
C LEU A 62 17.18 -3.56 5.29
N SER A 63 15.86 -3.43 5.25
CA SER A 63 14.95 -4.53 5.61
C SER A 63 15.07 -5.70 4.65
N ASP A 64 15.13 -5.46 3.35
CA ASP A 64 15.32 -6.52 2.34
C ASP A 64 16.64 -7.23 2.51
N PHE A 65 17.70 -6.47 2.78
CA PHE A 65 19.02 -6.99 3.10
C PHE A 65 19.00 -7.89 4.35
N ARG A 66 18.39 -7.43 5.44
CA ARG A 66 18.24 -8.20 6.68
C ARG A 66 17.41 -9.46 6.45
N ARG A 67 16.34 -9.38 5.67
CA ARG A 67 15.49 -10.52 5.30
C ARG A 67 16.26 -11.56 4.50
N ARG A 68 17.07 -11.14 3.52
CA ARG A 68 17.94 -12.06 2.76
C ARG A 68 19.00 -12.71 3.65
N LEU A 69 19.56 -11.97 4.62
CA LEU A 69 20.51 -12.52 5.60
C LEU A 69 19.89 -13.58 6.51
N THR A 70 18.67 -13.36 7.00
CA THR A 70 18.00 -14.31 7.89
C THR A 70 17.61 -15.58 7.15
N THR A 71 17.10 -15.47 5.91
CA THR A 71 16.82 -16.63 5.05
C THR A 71 18.08 -17.46 4.81
N ARG A 72 19.22 -16.81 4.52
CA ARG A 72 20.50 -17.51 4.33
C ARG A 72 21.01 -18.19 5.60
N ARG A 73 20.90 -17.53 6.76
CA ARG A 73 21.28 -18.14 8.05
C ARG A 73 20.45 -19.39 8.36
N ARG A 74 19.15 -19.39 8.00
CA ARG A 74 18.27 -20.56 8.13
C ARG A 74 18.66 -21.68 7.16
N ALA A 75 18.92 -21.35 5.90
CA ALA A 75 19.37 -22.32 4.90
C ALA A 75 20.73 -22.96 5.26
N LYS A 76 21.60 -22.23 5.95
CA LYS A 76 22.91 -22.71 6.44
C LYS A 76 22.85 -23.31 7.86
N GLY A 77 21.66 -23.67 8.35
CA GLY A 77 21.42 -24.16 9.70
C GLY A 77 22.23 -25.42 10.08
N PRO A 78 22.29 -25.77 11.38
CA PRO A 78 23.29 -26.63 12.01
C PRO A 78 23.26 -28.12 11.64
N ALA A 79 22.52 -28.53 10.61
CA ALA A 79 22.43 -29.92 10.14
C ALA A 79 23.77 -30.53 9.69
N ARG A 80 24.87 -29.78 9.73
CA ARG A 80 26.23 -30.26 9.42
C ARG A 80 27.10 -30.52 10.64
N ARG A 81 26.58 -30.45 11.88
CA ARG A 81 27.40 -30.63 13.10
C ARG A 81 27.20 -31.94 13.86
N GLU A 82 26.26 -32.82 13.49
CA GLU A 82 26.00 -34.05 14.27
C GLU A 82 26.19 -35.40 13.57
N GLU A 83 26.76 -35.45 12.36
CA GLU A 83 27.04 -36.74 11.68
C GLU A 83 28.54 -36.91 11.33
N SER A 84 29.41 -36.67 12.31
CA SER A 84 30.76 -37.24 12.35
C SER A 84 30.77 -38.50 13.22
N GLY A 85 29.83 -39.41 12.94
CA GLY A 85 29.69 -40.70 13.60
C GLY A 85 29.22 -41.78 12.63
N SER A 86 30.20 -42.44 11.99
CA SER A 86 30.07 -43.75 11.34
C SER A 86 29.46 -43.85 9.93
N GLY A 87 30.34 -43.71 8.92
CA GLY A 87 30.61 -44.78 7.95
C GLY A 87 29.54 -45.16 6.92
N GLY A 88 29.84 -44.90 5.63
CA GLY A 88 29.19 -45.51 4.47
C GLY A 88 28.94 -44.50 3.36
N CYS A 89 29.89 -44.33 2.43
CA CYS A 89 29.91 -44.97 1.11
C CYS A 89 28.92 -44.31 0.11
N ASP A 90 29.51 -43.51 -0.77
CA ASP A 90 29.10 -43.20 -2.15
C ASP A 90 27.67 -42.71 -2.45
N THR A 91 27.52 -41.39 -2.55
CA THR A 91 27.03 -40.73 -3.80
C THR A 91 27.31 -39.23 -3.73
N SER A 92 28.43 -38.83 -4.33
CA SER A 92 28.76 -37.44 -4.64
C SER A 92 27.90 -36.95 -5.81
N ALA A 93 27.03 -35.97 -5.60
CA ALA A 93 26.66 -34.96 -6.61
C ALA A 93 25.59 -33.97 -6.07
N GLU A 94 25.93 -33.07 -5.13
CA GLU A 94 25.13 -31.82 -4.95
C GLU A 94 25.87 -30.73 -4.12
N GLY A 95 27.19 -30.61 -4.28
CA GLY A 95 28.03 -29.66 -3.54
C GLY A 95 28.10 -28.23 -4.11
N GLY A 96 27.40 -27.91 -5.20
CA GLY A 96 27.57 -26.66 -5.96
C GLY A 96 26.78 -25.45 -5.47
N ALA A 97 25.71 -25.64 -4.69
CA ALA A 97 24.76 -24.56 -4.39
C ALA A 97 25.30 -23.48 -3.41
N SER A 98 26.28 -23.81 -2.56
CA SER A 98 26.79 -22.86 -1.55
C SER A 98 27.79 -21.85 -2.10
N ALA A 99 28.51 -22.15 -3.19
CA ALA A 99 29.51 -21.22 -3.74
C ALA A 99 28.82 -20.12 -4.58
N ALA A 100 27.82 -20.49 -5.37
CA ALA A 100 27.02 -19.55 -6.18
C ALA A 100 26.28 -18.52 -5.30
N ALA A 101 25.68 -18.97 -4.19
CA ALA A 101 24.97 -18.09 -3.26
C ALA A 101 25.89 -17.06 -2.56
N ASP A 102 27.18 -17.37 -2.40
CA ASP A 102 28.15 -16.47 -1.77
C ASP A 102 28.66 -15.39 -2.73
N GLU A 103 28.67 -15.67 -4.05
CA GLU A 103 28.99 -14.69 -5.08
C GLU A 103 27.85 -13.68 -5.31
N ASP A 104 26.60 -14.16 -5.40
CA ASP A 104 25.42 -13.31 -5.58
C ASP A 104 25.28 -12.25 -4.48
N TRP A 105 25.66 -12.61 -3.25
CA TRP A 105 25.67 -11.70 -2.11
C TRP A 105 26.69 -10.57 -2.26
N LYS A 106 27.91 -10.90 -2.70
CA LYS A 106 28.96 -9.91 -2.94
C LYS A 106 28.58 -8.99 -4.10
N ALA A 107 27.93 -9.54 -5.13
CA ALA A 107 27.37 -8.77 -6.24
C ALA A 107 26.28 -7.79 -5.74
N TYR A 108 25.40 -8.22 -4.84
CA TYR A 108 24.37 -7.35 -4.25
C TYR A 108 24.97 -6.18 -3.47
N LEU A 109 26.01 -6.42 -2.66
CA LEU A 109 26.71 -5.36 -1.91
C LEU A 109 27.43 -4.36 -2.80
N ARG A 110 27.88 -4.80 -3.99
CA ARG A 110 28.56 -3.95 -4.97
C ARG A 110 27.60 -3.21 -5.91
N LYS A 111 26.33 -3.60 -5.95
CA LYS A 111 25.34 -2.97 -6.82
C LYS A 111 25.21 -1.50 -6.42
N PRO A 112 25.53 -0.55 -7.31
CA PRO A 112 25.39 0.86 -6.99
C PRO A 112 23.93 1.15 -6.68
N VAL A 113 23.72 2.03 -5.70
CA VAL A 113 22.38 2.54 -5.37
C VAL A 113 21.83 3.22 -6.61
N PRO A 114 20.70 2.76 -7.19
CA PRO A 114 20.09 3.46 -8.30
C PRO A 114 19.71 4.85 -7.82
N ALA A 115 20.07 5.87 -8.62
CA ALA A 115 19.67 7.23 -8.35
C ALA A 115 18.14 7.30 -8.32
N THR A 116 17.59 7.87 -7.25
CA THR A 116 16.15 8.05 -7.09
C THR A 116 15.62 9.11 -8.06
N GLU A 117 16.49 10.01 -8.54
CA GLU A 117 16.17 11.14 -9.42
C GLU A 117 14.91 11.89 -8.97
N LEU A 118 14.76 11.99 -7.65
CA LEU A 118 13.57 12.55 -7.05
C LEU A 118 13.62 14.06 -7.16
N SER A 119 12.56 14.65 -7.71
CA SER A 119 12.40 16.10 -7.80
C SER A 119 10.93 16.48 -7.65
N ILE A 120 10.66 17.50 -6.84
CA ILE A 120 9.32 18.07 -6.72
C ILE A 120 9.09 19.04 -7.88
N ARG A 121 8.02 18.84 -8.63
CA ARG A 121 7.67 19.67 -9.79
C ARG A 121 6.70 20.79 -9.46
N SER A 122 5.65 20.44 -8.72
CA SER A 122 4.60 21.40 -8.37
C SER A 122 3.96 21.01 -7.05
N MET A 123 3.49 22.03 -6.32
CA MET A 123 2.66 21.88 -5.13
C MET A 123 1.32 22.53 -5.42
N ARG A 124 0.23 21.82 -5.15
CA ARG A 124 -1.13 22.34 -5.37
C ARG A 124 -2.06 21.90 -4.25
N GLU A 125 -3.11 22.66 -4.02
CA GLU A 125 -4.18 22.25 -3.11
C GLU A 125 -5.15 21.31 -3.82
N ALA A 126 -5.61 20.27 -3.14
CA ALA A 126 -6.72 19.44 -3.61
C ALA A 126 -7.68 19.09 -2.47
N GLY A 127 -8.92 18.75 -2.86
CA GLY A 127 -9.99 18.35 -1.94
C GLY A 127 -11.07 19.42 -1.78
N CYS A 128 -12.30 18.98 -1.50
CA CYS A 128 -13.47 19.86 -1.38
C CYS A 128 -13.90 20.13 0.08
N MET A 129 -13.88 19.09 0.92
CA MET A 129 -14.22 19.18 2.35
C MET A 129 -13.02 19.04 3.28
N LEU A 130 -12.01 18.28 2.86
CA LEU A 130 -10.70 18.19 3.53
C LEU A 130 -9.68 18.78 2.56
N ARG A 131 -8.82 19.67 3.07
CA ARG A 131 -7.79 20.33 2.27
C ARG A 131 -6.53 19.49 2.36
N PHE A 132 -6.00 19.10 1.21
CA PHE A 132 -4.76 18.35 1.11
C PHE A 132 -3.75 19.14 0.29
N LEU A 133 -2.51 19.16 0.75
CA LEU A 133 -1.38 19.55 -0.06
C LEU A 133 -0.99 18.39 -0.97
N VAL A 134 -1.00 18.63 -2.27
CA VAL A 134 -0.59 17.67 -3.29
C VAL A 134 0.79 18.05 -3.79
N CYS A 135 1.76 17.17 -3.58
CA CYS A 135 3.11 17.30 -4.12
C CYS A 135 3.24 16.42 -5.35
N GLN A 136 3.35 17.04 -6.52
CA GLN A 136 3.66 16.35 -7.76
C GLN A 136 5.17 16.15 -7.85
N THR A 137 5.59 14.91 -7.96
CA THR A 137 7.00 14.51 -7.95
C THR A 137 7.34 13.72 -9.18
N SER A 138 8.56 13.89 -9.69
CA SER A 138 9.17 12.95 -10.65
C SER A 138 10.10 12.01 -9.89
N VAL A 139 9.99 10.71 -10.17
CA VAL A 139 10.77 9.65 -9.53
C VAL A 139 11.17 8.60 -10.58
N SER A 140 12.34 7.98 -10.46
CA SER A 140 12.73 6.88 -11.36
C SER A 140 11.81 5.67 -11.23
N ILE A 141 11.62 4.89 -12.32
CA ILE A 141 10.73 3.70 -12.34
C ILE A 141 11.06 2.74 -11.19
N ALA A 142 12.35 2.42 -11.00
CA ALA A 142 12.79 1.51 -9.95
C ALA A 142 12.47 2.04 -8.53
N ALA A 143 12.57 3.34 -8.31
CA ALA A 143 12.19 3.94 -7.03
C ALA A 143 10.67 3.99 -6.85
N SER A 144 9.92 4.21 -7.94
CA SER A 144 8.44 4.21 -7.91
C SER A 144 7.86 2.84 -7.56
N GLU A 145 8.49 1.75 -8.04
CA GLU A 145 8.08 0.38 -7.71
C GLU A 145 8.27 0.10 -6.21
N ASN A 146 9.44 0.46 -5.67
CA ASN A 146 9.73 0.32 -4.24
C ASN A 146 8.77 1.16 -3.39
N LEU A 147 8.45 2.40 -3.81
CA LEU A 147 7.47 3.24 -3.14
C LEU A 147 6.06 2.65 -3.20
N GLY A 148 5.68 2.06 -4.34
CA GLY A 148 4.42 1.33 -4.50
C GLY A 148 4.31 0.15 -3.54
N GLN A 149 5.38 -0.63 -3.38
CA GLN A 149 5.44 -1.73 -2.42
C GLN A 149 5.31 -1.26 -0.96
N ILE A 150 5.92 -0.12 -0.62
CA ILE A 150 5.82 0.46 0.73
C ILE A 150 4.40 0.99 0.99
N ALA A 151 3.84 1.72 0.03
CA ALA A 151 2.54 2.39 0.17
C ALA A 151 1.35 1.42 0.06
N PHE A 152 1.46 0.39 -0.78
CA PHE A 152 0.38 -0.56 -1.08
C PHE A 152 0.88 -2.00 -0.97
N GLN A 153 1.27 -2.40 0.23
CA GLN A 153 1.70 -3.76 0.55
C GLN A 153 0.68 -4.81 0.05
N GLU A 154 -0.61 -4.50 0.06
CA GLU A 154 -1.66 -5.41 -0.38
C GLU A 154 -1.71 -5.64 -1.90
N HIS A 155 -1.24 -4.67 -2.70
CA HIS A 155 -1.33 -4.72 -4.17
C HIS A 155 -0.05 -5.24 -4.82
N PHE A 156 1.09 -5.14 -4.13
CA PHE A 156 2.39 -5.59 -4.61
C PHE A 156 2.90 -6.72 -3.72
N PRO A 157 2.45 -7.97 -3.94
CA PRO A 157 2.94 -9.10 -3.17
C PRO A 157 4.45 -9.24 -3.38
N ILE A 158 5.21 -9.11 -2.30
CA ILE A 158 6.66 -9.28 -2.34
C ILE A 158 6.95 -10.77 -2.54
N ASP A 159 7.24 -11.15 -3.80
CA ASP A 159 7.56 -12.48 -4.32
C ASP A 159 7.58 -13.60 -3.26
N GLY A 160 6.48 -14.35 -3.20
CA GLY A 160 6.39 -15.62 -2.49
C GLY A 160 6.14 -15.56 -0.99
N VAL A 161 5.96 -14.37 -0.39
CA VAL A 161 5.45 -14.26 0.98
C VAL A 161 4.04 -13.70 0.94
N ALA A 162 3.08 -14.56 1.26
CA ALA A 162 1.71 -14.12 1.53
C ALA A 162 1.76 -13.09 2.66
N GLN A 163 1.59 -11.82 2.31
CA GLN A 163 1.44 -10.77 3.30
C GLN A 163 0.09 -10.97 3.97
N GLU A 164 0.12 -11.22 5.28
CA GLU A 164 -1.09 -11.18 6.08
C GLU A 164 -1.69 -9.79 5.92
N ALA A 165 -2.93 -9.72 5.40
CA ALA A 165 -3.65 -8.47 5.20
C ALA A 165 -3.46 -7.61 6.44
N SER A 166 -2.97 -6.39 6.25
CA SER A 166 -2.65 -5.51 7.36
C SER A 166 -3.92 -5.37 8.19
N ARG A 167 -3.97 -6.03 9.35
CA ARG A 167 -5.12 -5.90 10.25
C ARG A 167 -5.06 -4.45 10.68
N SER A 168 -5.84 -3.59 10.02
CA SER A 168 -5.94 -2.18 10.35
C SER A 168 -6.53 -2.09 11.74
N THR A 169 -5.65 -2.09 12.75
CA THR A 169 -5.98 -1.93 14.16
C THR A 169 -6.36 -0.49 14.50
N LYS A 170 -6.37 0.41 13.50
CA LYS A 170 -6.83 1.79 13.70
C LYS A 170 -8.33 1.74 14.05
N PRO A 171 -8.73 2.26 15.23
CA PRO A 171 -10.14 2.31 15.60
C PRO A 171 -10.92 3.06 14.53
N MET A 172 -12.11 2.57 14.19
CA MET A 172 -12.94 3.22 13.17
C MET A 172 -13.22 4.68 13.58
N PRO A 173 -13.27 5.62 12.62
CA PRO A 173 -13.61 7.01 12.92
C PRO A 173 -14.93 7.12 13.68
N ARG A 174 -15.03 8.03 14.64
CA ARG A 174 -16.22 8.18 15.51
C ARG A 174 -17.53 8.35 14.75
N TRP A 175 -17.50 9.01 13.59
CA TRP A 175 -18.68 9.22 12.74
C TRP A 175 -19.24 7.91 12.16
N VAL A 176 -18.41 6.88 11.98
CA VAL A 176 -18.85 5.57 11.48
C VAL A 176 -19.78 4.89 12.48
N TYR A 177 -19.50 5.00 13.78
CA TYR A 177 -20.40 4.51 14.82
C TYR A 177 -21.74 5.25 14.81
N GLY A 178 -21.72 6.56 14.58
CA GLY A 178 -22.95 7.35 14.40
C GLY A 178 -23.78 6.89 13.21
N MET A 179 -23.14 6.65 12.06
CA MET A 179 -23.79 6.11 10.86
C MET A 179 -24.34 4.70 11.08
N MET A 180 -23.63 3.85 11.82
CA MET A 180 -24.09 2.50 12.17
C MET A 180 -25.35 2.53 13.04
N VAL A 181 -25.39 3.43 14.04
CA VAL A 181 -26.59 3.63 14.88
C VAL A 181 -27.77 4.13 14.04
N LEU A 182 -27.54 5.12 13.16
CA LEU A 182 -28.58 5.64 12.27
C LEU A 182 -29.10 4.57 11.29
N ALA A 183 -28.21 3.73 10.75
CA ALA A 183 -28.59 2.63 9.89
C ALA A 183 -29.43 1.58 10.66
N ALA A 184 -29.05 1.27 11.89
CA ALA A 184 -29.79 0.35 12.75
C ALA A 184 -31.19 0.90 13.09
N THR A 185 -31.32 2.19 13.42
CA THR A 185 -32.63 2.80 13.71
C THR A 185 -33.53 2.84 12.48
N MET A 186 -33.01 3.18 11.30
CA MET A 186 -33.78 3.15 10.05
C MET A 186 -34.23 1.73 9.69
N THR A 187 -33.37 0.73 9.90
CA THR A 187 -33.73 -0.68 9.70
C THR A 187 -34.84 -1.12 10.66
N LEU A 188 -34.76 -0.72 11.92
CA LEU A 188 -35.82 -1.01 12.90
C LEU A 188 -37.16 -0.36 12.52
N LEU A 189 -37.14 0.92 12.13
CA LEU A 189 -38.34 1.63 11.67
C LEU A 189 -38.95 0.94 10.44
N PHE A 190 -38.12 0.48 9.51
CA PHE A 190 -38.57 -0.26 8.33
C PHE A 190 -39.25 -1.59 8.71
N ILE A 191 -38.67 -2.35 9.65
CA ILE A 191 -39.26 -3.60 10.15
C ILE A 191 -40.61 -3.32 10.84
N LEU A 192 -40.68 -2.28 11.68
CA LEU A 192 -41.92 -1.90 12.37
C LEU A 192 -43.00 -1.43 11.38
N ALA A 193 -42.64 -0.67 10.35
CA ALA A 193 -43.57 -0.26 9.31
C ALA A 193 -44.14 -1.47 8.55
N TRP A 194 -43.29 -2.42 8.17
CA TRP A 194 -43.71 -3.67 7.56
C TRP A 194 -44.63 -4.49 8.47
N TRP A 195 -44.29 -4.57 9.76
CA TRP A 195 -45.12 -5.25 10.74
C TRP A 195 -46.53 -4.66 10.83
N GLN A 196 -46.66 -3.33 10.79
CA GLN A 196 -47.97 -2.65 10.78
C GLN A 196 -48.78 -2.99 9.52
N ILE A 197 -48.13 -3.06 8.36
CA ILE A 197 -48.77 -3.46 7.10
C ILE A 197 -49.30 -4.90 7.22
N VAL A 198 -48.45 -5.83 7.66
CA VAL A 198 -48.83 -7.25 7.84
C VAL A 198 -50.00 -7.36 8.82
N LYS A 199 -49.96 -6.64 9.94
CA LYS A 199 -51.05 -6.64 10.92
C LYS A 199 -52.38 -6.17 10.30
N LYS A 200 -52.35 -5.09 9.50
CA LYS A 200 -53.55 -4.62 8.80
C LYS A 200 -54.07 -5.62 7.77
N VAL A 201 -53.18 -6.26 7.01
CA VAL A 201 -53.56 -7.24 5.98
C VAL A 201 -54.17 -8.50 6.59
N VAL A 202 -53.58 -9.02 7.67
CA VAL A 202 -54.00 -10.27 8.31
C VAL A 202 -55.24 -10.07 9.19
N PHE A 203 -55.22 -9.07 10.06
CA PHE A 203 -56.28 -8.88 11.06
C PHE A 203 -57.39 -7.92 10.59
N GLY A 204 -57.12 -7.02 9.64
CA GLY A 204 -58.13 -6.08 9.13
C GLY A 204 -59.25 -6.76 8.34
N ARG A 205 -58.95 -7.84 7.61
CA ARG A 205 -59.95 -8.60 6.85
C ARG A 205 -61.01 -9.27 7.71
N SER A 206 -60.71 -9.57 8.97
CA SER A 206 -61.67 -10.20 9.88
C SER A 206 -62.78 -9.24 10.34
N SER A 207 -62.52 -7.93 10.31
CA SER A 207 -63.49 -6.91 10.74
C SER A 207 -64.57 -6.65 9.67
N ASP A 208 -64.20 -6.74 8.39
CA ASP A 208 -65.13 -6.45 7.29
C ASP A 208 -66.16 -7.57 7.07
N ILE A 209 -65.84 -8.81 7.43
CA ILE A 209 -66.75 -9.97 7.27
C ILE A 209 -67.81 -9.99 8.38
N ALA A 210 -67.48 -9.53 9.59
CA ALA A 210 -68.40 -9.53 10.72
C ALA A 210 -69.52 -8.47 10.62
N GLY A 211 -69.32 -7.41 9.82
CA GLY A 211 -70.32 -6.37 9.59
C GLY A 211 -71.28 -6.63 8.42
N ALA A 212 -71.08 -7.72 7.66
CA ALA A 212 -71.82 -8.01 6.43
C ALA A 212 -72.88 -9.11 6.57
N LEU A 213 -73.18 -9.58 7.77
CA LEU A 213 -74.30 -10.49 8.03
C LEU A 213 -75.56 -9.67 8.37
N PRO A 214 -76.59 -9.66 7.50
CA PRO A 214 -77.87 -8.98 7.74
C PRO A 214 -78.73 -9.66 8.82
#